data_AF-A0A7C1DYF9-F1
#
_entry.id   AF-A0A7C1DYF9-F1
#
_cell.length_a   1.000
_cell.length_b   1.000
_cell.length_c   1.000
_cell.angle_alpha   90.00
_cell.angle_beta   90.00
_cell.angle_gamma   90.00
#
_symmetry.space_group_name_H-M   'P 1'
#
loop_
_entity.id
_entity.type
_entity.pdbx_description
1 polymer ?
#
loop_
_entity_poly.entity_id
_entity_poly.type
_entity_poly.pdbx_seq_one_letter_code
_entity_poly.pdbx_strand_id
1 'polypeptide(L)' 'MTRRINFLLLLLFNIIFLLSACSEKSQTGKHSTDENWLQVSGDQIVNQKGDTVYLRGFGLGGMLHMENFINGYPANEET' A
#
# COMPACT_ATOMS: atom_id res chain seq x y z
N MET A 1 19.48 -45.15 -26.39
CA MET A 1 19.12 -43.81 -26.90
C MET A 1 18.03 -43.12 -26.07
N THR A 2 17.07 -43.86 -25.51
CA THR A 2 15.92 -43.37 -24.70
C THR A 2 16.27 -42.70 -23.36
N ARG A 3 17.34 -43.10 -22.67
CA ARG A 3 17.74 -42.52 -21.36
C ARG A 3 18.21 -41.07 -21.44
N ARG A 4 18.86 -40.66 -22.54
CA ARG A 4 19.33 -39.28 -22.75
C ARG A 4 18.17 -38.33 -23.08
N ILE A 5 17.16 -38.82 -23.79
CA ILE A 5 15.94 -38.08 -24.14
C ILE A 5 15.07 -37.84 -22.90
N ASN A 6 14.89 -38.86 -22.03
CA ASN A 6 14.15 -38.68 -20.78
C ASN A 6 14.84 -37.71 -19.81
N PHE A 7 16.17 -37.70 -19.76
CA PHE A 7 16.92 -36.77 -18.93
C PHE A 7 16.80 -35.32 -19.43
N LEU A 8 16.88 -35.11 -20.74
CA LEU A 8 16.69 -33.79 -21.36
C LEU A 8 15.26 -33.28 -21.15
N LEU A 9 14.26 -34.16 -21.28
CA LEU A 9 12.86 -33.82 -21.04
C LEU A 9 12.60 -33.40 -19.58
N LEU A 10 13.22 -34.09 -18.62
CA LEU A 10 13.14 -33.74 -17.20
C LEU A 10 13.78 -32.38 -16.92
N LEU A 11 14.91 -32.09 -17.58
CA LEU A 11 15.65 -30.84 -17.40
C LEU A 11 14.89 -29.65 -18.00
N LEU A 12 14.25 -29.83 -19.16
CA LEU A 12 13.36 -28.83 -19.76
C LEU A 12 12.12 -28.57 -18.89
N PHE A 13 11.52 -29.61 -18.29
CA PHE A 13 10.37 -29.46 -17.41
C PHE A 13 10.71 -28.66 -16.14
N ASN A 14 11.90 -28.88 -15.55
CA ASN A 14 12.39 -28.10 -14.42
C ASN A 14 12.67 -26.63 -14.79
N ILE A 15 13.20 -26.37 -15.99
CA ILE A 15 13.44 -24.99 -16.47
C ILE A 15 12.11 -24.26 -16.69
N ILE A 16 11.11 -24.90 -17.29
CA ILE A 16 9.78 -24.31 -17.49
C ILE A 16 9.10 -24.02 -16.15
N PHE A 17 9.24 -24.92 -15.17
CA PHE A 17 8.72 -24.72 -13.81
C PHE A 17 9.42 -23.53 -13.10
N LEU A 18 10.73 -23.37 -13.29
CA LEU A 18 11.51 -22.23 -12.79
C LEU A 18 11.13 -20.91 -13.47
N LEU A 19 10.85 -20.91 -14.78
CA LEU A 19 10.36 -19.72 -15.49
C LEU A 19 8.96 -19.31 -15.05
N SER A 20 8.08 -20.28 -14.78
CA SER A 20 6.71 -20.04 -14.29
C SER A 20 6.66 -19.55 -12.84
N ALA A 21 7.72 -19.80 -12.05
CA ALA A 21 7.83 -19.32 -10.68
C ALA A 21 8.04 -17.79 -10.57
N CYS A 22 8.25 -17.09 -11.69
CA CYS A 22 8.13 -15.63 -11.76
C CYS A 22 6.67 -15.25 -12.02
N SER A 23 5.77 -15.67 -11.13
CA SER A 23 4.39 -15.19 -11.10
C SER A 23 4.30 -14.18 -9.96
N GLU A 24 3.99 -12.94 -10.31
CA GLU A 24 3.82 -11.83 -9.38
C GLU A 24 2.92 -12.25 -8.22
N LYS A 25 3.51 -12.34 -7.03
CA LYS A 25 2.72 -12.31 -5.80
C LYS A 25 2.08 -10.92 -5.72
N SER A 26 0.87 -10.79 -6.25
CA SER A 26 -0.04 -9.74 -5.82
C SER A 26 -0.38 -10.04 -4.36
N GLN A 27 0.36 -9.41 -3.45
CA GLN A 27 0.27 -9.63 -2.02
C GLN A 27 -1.07 -9.09 -1.51
N THR A 28 -2.06 -9.96 -1.41
CA THR A 28 -3.33 -9.65 -0.75
C THR A 28 -3.14 -9.63 0.77
N GLY A 29 -3.04 -8.41 1.32
CA GLY A 29 -3.55 -8.08 2.64
C GLY A 29 -2.82 -8.66 3.86
N LYS A 30 -1.54 -8.37 4.03
CA LYS A 30 -0.92 -8.36 5.36
C LYS A 30 -0.44 -6.94 5.65
N HIS A 31 -1.27 -6.17 6.33
CA HIS A 31 -0.97 -4.78 6.68
C HIS A 31 -0.06 -4.77 7.91
N SER A 32 1.25 -4.91 7.69
CA SER A 32 2.26 -4.53 8.67
C SER A 32 2.09 -3.03 8.95
N THR A 33 1.87 -2.67 10.21
CA THR A 33 1.69 -1.27 10.64
C THR A 33 2.85 -0.37 10.24
N ASP A 34 4.01 -0.95 9.94
CA ASP A 34 5.21 -0.25 9.49
C ASP A 34 5.18 0.24 8.02
N GLU A 35 4.26 -0.20 7.16
CA GLU A 35 4.32 0.12 5.72
C GLU A 35 3.65 1.45 5.31
N ASN A 36 3.14 2.23 6.26
CA ASN A 36 2.33 3.43 5.96
C ASN A 36 3.00 4.76 6.27
N TRP A 37 4.32 4.80 6.29
CA TRP A 37 5.01 6.08 6.35
C TRP A 37 4.80 6.83 5.03
N LEU A 38 4.34 8.07 5.14
CA LEU A 38 4.21 8.97 4.00
C LEU A 38 5.54 9.67 3.75
N GLN A 39 5.93 9.76 2.48
CA GLN A 39 7.12 10.46 2.03
C GLN A 39 6.78 11.37 0.84
N VAL A 40 7.55 12.44 0.64
CA VAL A 40 7.49 13.27 -0.56
C VAL A 40 8.45 12.73 -1.63
N SER A 41 7.95 12.57 -2.85
CA SER A 41 8.72 12.19 -4.04
C SER A 41 8.40 13.15 -5.17
N GLY A 42 9.29 14.11 -5.43
CA GLY A 42 9.05 15.19 -6.39
C GLY A 42 7.84 16.04 -5.98
N ASP A 43 6.80 16.01 -6.82
CA ASP A 43 5.54 16.72 -6.63
C ASP A 43 4.42 15.84 -6.04
N GLN A 44 4.72 14.61 -5.63
CA GLN A 44 3.75 13.64 -5.13
C GLN A 44 4.03 13.21 -3.68
N ILE A 45 2.98 12.77 -2.99
CA ILE A 45 3.08 12.03 -1.72
C ILE A 45 2.99 10.55 -2.05
N VAL A 46 3.89 9.74 -1.48
CA VAL A 46 3.97 8.30 -1.70
C VAL A 46 4.00 7.53 -0.37
N ASN A 47 3.57 6.27 -0.39
CA ASN A 47 3.82 5.32 0.71
C ASN A 47 5.22 4.71 0.59
N GLN A 48 5.59 3.81 1.49
CA GLN A 48 6.90 3.13 1.45
C GLN A 48 7.12 2.21 0.24
N LYS A 49 6.06 1.80 -0.45
CA LYS A 49 6.15 0.99 -1.69
C LYS A 49 6.37 1.85 -2.93
N GLY A 50 6.28 3.17 -2.78
CA GLY A 50 6.35 4.12 -3.89
C GLY A 50 5.01 4.37 -4.57
N ASP A 51 3.90 3.83 -4.04
CA ASP A 51 2.57 4.10 -4.58
C ASP A 51 2.14 5.53 -4.24
N THR A 52 1.57 6.25 -5.21
CA THR A 52 1.02 7.60 -4.99
C THR A 52 -0.18 7.58 -4.03
N VAL A 53 -0.13 8.45 -3.02
CA VAL A 53 -1.19 8.62 -2.02
C VAL A 53 -1.93 9.92 -2.25
N TYR A 54 -3.25 9.84 -2.42
CA TYR A 54 -4.13 11.00 -2.55
C TYR A 54 -4.82 11.32 -1.23
N LEU A 55 -4.51 12.47 -0.63
CA LEU A 55 -5.13 12.92 0.62
C LEU A 55 -6.46 13.62 0.35
N ARG A 56 -7.56 12.86 0.41
CA ARG A 56 -8.93 13.39 0.28
C ARG A 56 -9.53 13.54 1.67
N GLY A 57 -10.00 14.73 2.00
CA GLY A 57 -10.59 15.02 3.30
C GLY A 57 -11.39 16.32 3.27
N PHE A 58 -11.85 16.71 4.44
CA PHE A 58 -12.55 17.96 4.70
C PHE A 58 -11.87 18.68 5.86
N GLY A 59 -11.97 20.01 5.89
CA GLY A 59 -11.42 20.81 6.98
C GLY A 59 -12.25 20.63 8.25
N LEU A 60 -11.61 20.15 9.32
CA LEU A 60 -12.20 20.17 10.65
C LEU A 60 -11.91 21.54 11.29
N GLY A 61 -12.93 22.39 11.37
CA GLY A 61 -12.89 23.66 12.10
C GLY A 61 -13.06 23.47 13.62
N GLY A 62 -12.81 24.52 14.40
CA GLY A 62 -13.05 24.53 15.84
C GLY A 62 -11.94 23.95 16.73
N MET A 63 -10.79 23.56 16.15
CA MET A 63 -9.61 23.15 16.94
C MET A 63 -8.55 24.25 17.08
N LEU A 64 -8.62 25.30 16.25
CA LEU A 64 -7.64 26.39 16.18
C LEU A 64 -8.16 27.74 16.72
N HIS A 65 -9.46 27.85 16.98
CA HIS A 65 -10.02 28.87 17.87
C HIS A 65 -10.47 28.12 19.11
N MET A 66 -10.14 28.63 20.30
CA MET A 66 -10.24 28.00 21.61
C MET A 66 -11.70 27.74 22.07
N GLU A 67 -12.60 27.49 21.13
CA GLU A 67 -13.97 27.13 21.38
C GLU A 67 -14.12 25.67 20.96
N ASN A 68 -14.41 24.79 21.92
CA ASN A 68 -14.52 23.35 21.74
C ASN A 68 -15.76 22.96 20.90
N PHE A 69 -15.86 23.41 19.65
CA PHE A 69 -17.04 23.25 18.81
C PHE A 69 -16.93 22.14 17.75
N ILE A 70 -16.00 21.19 17.92
CA ILE A 70 -16.01 19.95 17.10
C ILE A 70 -17.33 19.16 17.32
N ASN A 71 -18.02 19.37 18.44
CA ASN A 71 -19.27 18.69 18.80
C ASN A 71 -20.55 19.30 18.18
N GLY A 72 -20.46 20.43 17.47
CA GLY A 72 -21.60 21.03 16.78
C GLY A 72 -22.61 21.78 17.66
N TYR A 73 -22.22 22.25 18.85
CA TYR A 73 -23.07 23.11 19.68
C TYR A 73 -22.67 24.59 19.55
N PRO A 74 -23.32 25.39 18.68
CA PRO A 74 -23.11 26.84 18.67
C PRO A 74 -23.83 27.45 19.88
N ALA A 75 -23.08 27.91 20.88
CA ALA A 75 -23.63 28.71 21.98
C ALA A 75 -22.87 30.00 22.19
N ASN A 76 -23.57 31.04 22.66
CA ASN A 76 -22.95 32.24 23.19
C ASN A 76 -22.50 31.98 24.64
N GLU A 77 -21.41 32.62 25.05
CA GLU A 77 -21.14 32.77 26.48
C GLU A 77 -22.16 33.77 27.03
N GLU A 78 -23.07 33.30 27.88
CA GLU A 78 -24.00 34.16 28.62
C GLU A 78 -23.39 34.50 29.98
N THR A 79 -23.58 35.76 30.42
CA THR A 79 -23.08 36.31 31.69
C THR A 79 -24.11 36.16 32.80
#